data_AF-A0A6P7GJN0-F1
#
_entry.id   AF-A0A6P7GJN0-F1
#
_cell.length_a   1.000
_cell.length_b   1.000
_cell.length_c   1.000
_cell.angle_alpha   90.00
_cell.angle_beta   90.00
_cell.angle_gamma   90.00
#
_symmetry.space_group_name_H-M   'P 1'
#
loop_
_entity.id
_entity.type
_entity.pdbx_description
1 polymer ?
#
loop_
_entity_poly.entity_id
_entity_poly.type
_entity_poly.pdbx_seq_one_letter_code
_entity_poly.pdbx_strand_id
1 'polypeptide(L)'
;MYVQNTHQHNNYKLSSISSIFTAEIIAIEKALEWIKENNIEKAVIITDSRSAIYAIQNTDFNSYKSKILCNIKNNLSKVEVVFIWAKGHAGILGNEKVDELAKDAIKNGEILTQILSTDAINDVKDRINKIWKKQWKNISSISKNLYFSLHQELPPPLEYIFKYNLLKQDISTIVRLKKYEAHLHKLGIVNSSVCFCDNGSIRDLNHIFFECKINERYINQLYYNFTTNTSSFSN
;
A
#
# COMPACT_ATOMS: atom_id res chain seq x y z
N MET A 1 27.55 -0.67 -9.43
CA MET A 1 28.59 -0.36 -8.42
C MET A 1 29.78 0.24 -9.13
N TYR A 2 30.45 1.23 -8.53
CA TYR A 2 31.69 1.83 -9.04
C TYR A 2 32.74 1.87 -7.92
N VAL A 3 33.98 1.49 -8.22
CA VAL A 3 35.12 1.55 -7.31
C VAL A 3 36.04 2.67 -7.75
N GLN A 4 36.11 3.74 -6.96
CA GLN A 4 36.78 4.98 -7.37
C GLN A 4 38.29 4.81 -7.61
N ASN A 5 38.98 4.05 -6.75
CA ASN A 5 40.44 3.90 -6.82
C ASN A 5 40.92 3.08 -8.03
N THR A 6 40.12 2.11 -8.50
CA THR A 6 40.48 1.22 -9.61
C THR A 6 39.70 1.53 -10.89
N HIS A 7 38.76 2.47 -10.83
CA HIS A 7 37.79 2.78 -11.89
C HIS A 7 36.99 1.58 -12.40
N GLN A 8 36.93 0.49 -11.62
CA GLN A 8 36.14 -0.67 -11.96
C GLN A 8 34.65 -0.41 -11.72
N HIS A 9 33.80 -0.97 -12.58
CA HIS A 9 32.36 -0.89 -12.41
C HIS A 9 31.66 -2.15 -12.89
N ASN A 10 30.55 -2.45 -12.25
CA ASN A 10 29.60 -3.46 -12.69
C ASN A 10 28.23 -2.82 -12.88
N ASN A 11 27.67 -3.02 -14.07
CA ASN A 11 26.41 -2.42 -14.53
C ASN A 11 25.33 -3.50 -14.59
N TYR A 12 24.25 -3.31 -13.85
CA TYR A 12 23.17 -4.29 -13.76
C TYR A 12 21.85 -3.66 -14.19
N LYS A 13 21.11 -4.38 -15.03
CA LYS A 13 19.78 -4.03 -15.50
C LYS A 13 18.73 -4.74 -14.65
N LEU A 14 17.90 -3.95 -13.97
CA LEU A 14 16.79 -4.45 -13.17
C LEU A 14 15.50 -4.52 -13.99
N SER A 15 14.53 -5.26 -13.47
CA SER A 15 13.17 -5.29 -14.05
C SER A 15 12.54 -3.89 -14.01
N SER A 16 11.71 -3.57 -15.01
CA SER A 16 11.03 -2.27 -15.12
C SER A 16 10.02 -2.00 -14.00
N ILE A 17 9.63 -3.02 -13.25
CA ILE A 17 8.75 -2.89 -12.09
C ILE A 17 9.52 -2.59 -10.80
N SER A 18 10.86 -2.63 -10.83
CA SER A 18 11.68 -2.42 -9.64
C SER A 18 11.63 -0.96 -9.22
N SER A 19 11.46 -0.72 -7.92
CA SER A 19 11.49 0.63 -7.37
C SER A 19 12.92 1.16 -7.29
N ILE A 20 13.06 2.49 -7.18
CA ILE A 20 14.36 3.13 -6.92
C ILE A 20 14.98 2.55 -5.64
N PHE A 21 14.17 2.37 -4.59
CA PHE A 21 14.63 1.76 -3.34
C PHE A 21 15.25 0.37 -3.55
N THR A 22 14.61 -0.48 -4.36
CA THR A 22 15.14 -1.79 -4.71
C THR A 22 16.47 -1.69 -5.46
N ALA A 23 16.58 -0.74 -6.39
CA ALA A 23 17.82 -0.53 -7.13
C ALA A 23 18.98 -0.17 -6.21
N GLU A 24 18.76 0.72 -5.25
CA GLU A 24 19.74 1.14 -4.25
C GLU A 24 20.16 -0.02 -3.34
N ILE A 25 19.20 -0.82 -2.87
CA ILE A 25 19.49 -1.99 -2.04
C ILE A 25 20.30 -3.04 -2.80
N ILE A 26 19.96 -3.32 -4.05
CA ILE A 26 20.71 -4.28 -4.89
C ILE A 26 22.11 -3.73 -5.20
N ALA A 27 22.25 -2.43 -5.45
CA ALA A 27 23.56 -1.82 -5.66
C ALA A 27 24.49 -2.01 -4.46
N ILE A 28 23.96 -1.89 -3.23
CA ILE A 28 24.70 -2.18 -1.98
C ILE A 28 25.01 -3.68 -1.86
N GLU A 29 24.06 -4.58 -2.16
CA GLU A 29 24.32 -6.03 -2.16
C GLU A 29 25.48 -6.37 -3.10
N LYS A 30 25.48 -5.83 -4.32
CA LYS A 30 26.53 -6.04 -5.32
C LYS A 30 27.87 -5.43 -4.90
N ALA A 31 27.87 -4.30 -4.20
CA ALA A 31 29.09 -3.74 -3.63
C ALA A 31 29.69 -4.66 -2.57
N LEU A 32 28.85 -5.24 -1.70
CA LEU A 32 29.30 -6.18 -0.67
C LEU A 32 29.79 -7.50 -1.25
N GLU A 33 29.14 -8.02 -2.30
CA GLU A 33 29.62 -9.19 -3.04
C GLU A 33 31.02 -8.94 -3.61
N TRP A 34 31.22 -7.80 -4.29
CA TRP A 34 32.52 -7.43 -4.85
C TRP A 34 33.61 -7.27 -3.77
N ILE A 35 33.29 -6.60 -2.65
CA ILE A 35 34.19 -6.45 -1.49
C ILE A 35 34.66 -7.82 -0.98
N LYS A 36 33.72 -8.77 -0.86
CA LYS A 36 34.00 -10.12 -0.40
C LYS A 36 34.83 -10.93 -1.39
N GLU A 37 34.52 -10.84 -2.68
CA GLU A 37 35.26 -11.52 -3.75
C GLU A 37 36.72 -11.06 -3.82
N ASN A 38 36.98 -9.80 -3.47
CA ASN A 38 38.31 -9.22 -3.43
C ASN A 38 38.99 -9.31 -2.05
N ASN A 39 38.41 -10.05 -1.09
CA ASN A 39 38.93 -10.23 0.27
C ASN A 39 39.26 -8.92 1.00
N ILE A 40 38.44 -7.89 0.81
CA ILE A 40 38.63 -6.59 1.47
C ILE A 40 38.03 -6.64 2.87
N GLU A 41 38.88 -6.44 3.89
CA GLU A 41 38.44 -6.48 5.30
C GLU A 41 37.69 -5.23 5.75
N LYS A 42 38.09 -4.07 5.20
CA LYS A 42 37.55 -2.74 5.55
C LYS A 42 37.17 -1.97 4.30
N ALA A 43 35.92 -1.55 4.21
CA ALA A 43 35.42 -0.80 3.06
C ALA A 43 34.54 0.38 3.47
N VAL A 44 34.48 1.39 2.60
CA VAL A 44 33.56 2.51 2.71
C VAL A 44 32.60 2.43 1.54
N ILE A 45 31.29 2.38 1.84
CA ILE A 45 30.24 2.45 0.82
C ILE A 45 29.59 3.83 0.92
N ILE A 46 29.65 4.57 -0.19
CA ILE A 46 28.99 5.87 -0.34
C ILE A 46 27.69 5.65 -1.13
N THR A 47 26.56 6.13 -0.61
CA THR A 47 25.25 6.04 -1.26
C THR A 47 24.46 7.31 -0.99
N ASP A 48 23.62 7.73 -1.94
CA ASP A 48 22.68 8.82 -1.75
C ASP A 48 21.31 8.38 -1.19
N SER A 49 21.13 7.08 -1.03
CA SER A 49 19.91 6.48 -0.52
C SER A 49 19.91 6.36 1.00
N ARG A 50 19.46 7.44 1.66
CA ARG A 50 19.24 7.43 3.11
C ARG A 50 18.22 6.36 3.54
N SER A 51 17.23 6.08 2.70
CA SER A 51 16.23 5.03 2.94
C SER A 51 16.85 3.63 2.91
N ALA A 52 17.79 3.37 1.99
CA ALA A 52 18.53 2.11 1.95
C ALA A 52 19.35 1.87 3.22
N ILE A 53 20.12 2.88 3.65
CA ILE A 53 20.89 2.82 4.90
C ILE A 53 19.96 2.53 6.09
N TYR A 54 18.88 3.30 6.19
CA TYR A 54 17.91 3.13 7.28
C TYR A 54 17.29 1.72 7.28
N ALA A 55 16.92 1.20 6.11
CA ALA A 55 16.37 -0.15 5.99
C ALA A 55 17.38 -1.20 6.46
N ILE A 56 18.64 -1.13 6.00
CA ILE A 56 19.70 -2.07 6.38
C ILE A 56 19.92 -2.06 7.89
N GLN A 57 19.97 -0.90 8.53
CA GLN A 57 20.15 -0.79 9.98
C GLN A 57 18.98 -1.41 10.76
N ASN A 58 17.75 -1.11 10.36
CA ASN A 58 16.54 -1.48 11.11
C ASN A 58 15.93 -2.84 10.72
N THR A 59 16.60 -3.65 9.89
CA THR A 59 15.93 -4.78 9.21
C THR A 59 15.54 -6.02 10.03
N ASP A 60 15.99 -6.36 11.23
CA ASP A 60 15.82 -7.75 11.79
C ASP A 60 16.28 -8.93 10.91
N PHE A 61 17.14 -9.79 11.46
CA PHE A 61 17.69 -10.96 10.74
C PHE A 61 16.64 -11.97 10.26
N ASN A 62 15.46 -12.00 10.88
CA ASN A 62 14.36 -12.94 10.60
C ASN A 62 13.21 -12.33 9.81
N SER A 63 13.41 -11.16 9.20
CA SER A 63 12.36 -10.51 8.41
C SER A 63 12.09 -11.27 7.11
N TYR A 64 10.95 -11.97 7.05
CA TYR A 64 10.42 -12.59 5.82
C TYR A 64 10.12 -11.56 4.71
N LYS A 65 10.29 -10.26 4.98
CA LYS A 65 9.90 -9.16 4.09
C LYS A 65 10.93 -8.90 2.99
N SER A 66 12.20 -9.23 3.17
CA SER A 66 13.21 -9.09 2.10
C SER A 66 14.44 -9.98 2.31
N LYS A 67 14.57 -11.03 1.48
CA LYS A 67 15.76 -11.90 1.42
C LYS A 67 17.05 -11.09 1.19
N ILE A 68 16.97 -10.02 0.40
CA ILE A 68 18.11 -9.16 0.06
C ILE A 68 18.66 -8.46 1.30
N LEU A 69 17.78 -7.88 2.12
CA LEU A 69 18.19 -7.16 3.32
C LEU A 69 18.81 -8.12 4.35
N CYS A 70 18.30 -9.35 4.46
CA CYS A 70 18.92 -10.39 5.28
C CYS A 70 20.32 -10.79 4.76
N ASN A 71 20.49 -10.96 3.45
CA ASN A 71 21.79 -11.23 2.83
C ASN A 71 22.80 -10.12 3.14
N ILE A 72 22.39 -8.86 2.96
CA ILE A 72 23.21 -7.69 3.27
C ILE A 72 23.65 -7.73 4.75
N LYS A 73 22.72 -7.91 5.69
CA LYS A 73 23.07 -8.00 7.12
C LYS A 73 24.04 -9.14 7.42
N ASN A 74 23.83 -10.31 6.81
CA ASN A 74 24.73 -11.44 6.98
C ASN A 74 26.14 -11.14 6.43
N ASN A 75 26.25 -10.44 5.30
CA ASN A 75 27.55 -10.04 4.76
C ASN A 75 28.22 -8.97 5.64
N LEU A 76 27.47 -8.02 6.18
CA LEU A 76 27.99 -6.99 7.10
C LEU A 76 28.48 -7.58 8.44
N SER A 77 28.04 -8.78 8.83
CA SER A 77 28.60 -9.47 10.00
C SER A 77 30.02 -10.02 9.77
N LYS A 78 30.49 -10.06 8.52
CA LYS A 78 31.78 -10.68 8.12
C LYS A 78 32.81 -9.66 7.63
N VAL A 79 32.39 -8.43 7.36
CA VAL A 79 33.23 -7.37 6.79
C VAL A 79 32.94 -6.06 7.51
N GLU A 80 33.98 -5.29 7.81
CA GLU A 80 33.83 -3.96 8.41
C GLU A 80 33.50 -2.94 7.31
N VAL A 81 32.24 -2.50 7.26
CA VAL A 81 31.78 -1.54 6.26
C VAL A 81 31.24 -0.28 6.93
N VAL A 82 31.77 0.87 6.52
CA VAL A 82 31.25 2.19 6.91
C VAL A 82 30.36 2.72 5.79
N PHE A 83 29.10 3.02 6.12
CA PHE A 83 28.19 3.68 5.20
C PHE A 83 28.28 5.20 5.35
N ILE A 84 28.50 5.89 4.23
CA ILE A 84 28.46 7.36 4.16
C ILE A 84 27.28 7.76 3.28
N TRP A 85 26.36 8.53 3.85
CA TRP A 85 25.31 9.16 3.06
C TRP A 85 25.87 10.41 2.37
N ALA A 86 25.75 10.45 1.05
CA ALA A 86 26.14 11.59 0.23
C ALA A 86 24.92 12.15 -0.48
N LYS A 87 24.75 13.47 -0.55
CA LYS A 87 23.61 14.04 -1.26
C LYS A 87 23.72 13.74 -2.77
N GLY A 88 22.64 13.24 -3.38
CA GLY A 88 22.55 13.07 -4.83
C GLY A 88 22.71 14.40 -5.57
N HIS A 89 23.31 14.37 -6.76
CA HIS A 89 23.56 15.53 -7.63
C HIS A 89 24.30 16.70 -6.96
N ALA A 90 25.19 16.42 -6.01
CA ALA A 90 25.96 17.44 -5.29
C ALA A 90 27.34 17.73 -5.90
N GLY A 91 27.63 17.32 -7.14
CA GLY A 91 28.95 17.51 -7.75
C GLY A 91 30.00 16.46 -7.31
N ILE A 92 29.58 15.39 -6.63
CA ILE A 92 30.49 14.33 -6.18
C ILE A 92 30.77 13.41 -7.36
N LEU A 93 31.99 13.47 -7.88
CA LEU A 93 32.44 12.72 -9.08
C LEU A 93 32.04 11.23 -9.05
N GLY A 94 32.21 10.56 -7.91
CA GLY A 94 31.83 9.16 -7.76
C GLY A 94 30.32 8.91 -7.93
N ASN A 95 29.48 9.76 -7.35
CA ASN A 95 28.02 9.64 -7.48
C ASN A 95 27.57 9.94 -8.92
N GLU A 96 28.11 10.99 -9.53
CA GLU A 96 27.78 11.34 -10.92
C GLU A 96 28.18 10.21 -11.88
N LYS A 97 29.31 9.55 -11.62
CA LYS A 97 29.72 8.39 -12.40
C LYS A 97 28.78 7.20 -12.23
N VAL A 98 28.32 6.93 -11.00
CA VAL A 98 27.33 5.89 -10.74
C VAL A 98 26.00 6.19 -11.44
N ASP A 99 25.55 7.45 -11.44
CA ASP A 99 24.32 7.87 -12.15
C ASP A 99 24.44 7.67 -13.67
N GLU A 100 25.59 8.02 -14.24
CA GLU A 100 25.88 7.78 -15.66
C GLU A 100 25.85 6.29 -15.99
N LEU A 101 26.53 5.47 -15.18
CA LEU A 101 26.57 4.02 -15.34
C LEU A 101 25.20 3.37 -15.15
N ALA A 102 24.38 3.87 -14.23
CA ALA A 102 23.02 3.39 -14.02
C ALA A 102 22.13 3.67 -15.24
N LYS A 103 22.28 4.85 -15.88
CA LYS A 103 21.57 5.18 -17.13
C LYS A 103 21.99 4.28 -18.28
N ASP A 104 23.29 3.98 -18.39
CA ASP A 104 23.82 3.04 -19.39
C ASP A 104 23.32 1.60 -19.15
N ALA A 105 23.28 1.18 -17.88
CA ALA A 105 22.85 -0.16 -17.47
C ALA A 105 21.42 -0.49 -17.92
N ILE A 106 20.53 0.49 -18.08
CA ILE A 106 19.17 0.29 -18.62
C ILE A 106 19.22 -0.36 -20.01
N LYS A 107 20.24 -0.05 -20.82
CA LYS A 107 20.41 -0.58 -22.17
C LYS A 107 21.39 -1.75 -22.21
N ASN A 108 22.55 -1.58 -21.56
CA ASN A 108 23.72 -2.44 -21.73
C ASN A 108 24.10 -3.25 -20.48
N GLY A 109 23.34 -3.11 -19.38
CA GLY A 109 23.64 -3.79 -18.12
C GLY A 109 23.28 -5.28 -18.15
N GLU A 110 23.98 -6.05 -17.32
CA GLU A 110 23.67 -7.47 -17.09
C GLU A 110 22.29 -7.61 -16.44
N ILE A 111 21.42 -8.45 -17.00
CA ILE A 111 20.04 -8.59 -16.52
C ILE A 111 20.00 -9.33 -15.19
N LEU A 112 19.48 -8.68 -14.15
CA LEU A 112 19.15 -9.32 -12.89
C LEU A 112 17.65 -9.60 -12.82
N THR A 113 17.31 -10.83 -12.44
CA THR A 113 15.92 -11.30 -12.28
C THR A 113 15.37 -11.06 -10.86
N GLN A 114 16.22 -10.54 -9.97
CA GLN A 114 15.89 -10.33 -8.57
C GLN A 114 14.95 -9.13 -8.40
N ILE A 115 13.80 -9.37 -7.76
CA ILE A 115 12.76 -8.36 -7.53
C ILE A 115 12.30 -8.51 -6.07
N LEU A 116 12.12 -7.39 -5.37
CA LEU A 116 11.52 -7.43 -4.04
C LEU A 116 10.03 -7.79 -4.14
N SER A 117 9.55 -8.60 -3.19
CA SER A 117 8.12 -8.95 -3.09
C SER A 117 7.23 -7.70 -3.01
N THR A 118 7.69 -6.65 -2.36
CA THR A 118 6.99 -5.37 -2.26
C THR A 118 6.78 -4.71 -3.62
N ASP A 119 7.77 -4.74 -4.51
CA ASP A 119 7.67 -4.15 -5.85
C ASP A 119 6.67 -4.92 -6.71
N ALA A 120 6.73 -6.26 -6.66
CA ALA A 120 5.78 -7.11 -7.35
C ALA A 120 4.33 -6.88 -6.88
N ILE A 121 4.13 -6.78 -5.56
CA ILE A 121 2.81 -6.49 -4.97
C ILE A 121 2.31 -5.11 -5.42
N ASN A 122 3.18 -4.09 -5.44
CA ASN A 122 2.82 -2.74 -5.85
C ASN A 122 2.45 -2.69 -7.34
N ASP A 123 3.22 -3.35 -8.23
CA ASP A 123 2.88 -3.43 -9.66
C ASP A 123 1.53 -4.12 -9.87
N VAL A 124 1.25 -5.21 -9.16
CA VAL A 124 -0.06 -5.89 -9.23
C VAL A 124 -1.19 -4.96 -8.77
N LYS A 125 -1.02 -4.27 -7.64
CA LYS A 125 -2.01 -3.29 -7.15
C LYS A 125 -2.26 -2.18 -8.16
N ASP A 126 -1.20 -1.66 -8.77
CA ASP A 126 -1.30 -0.59 -9.77
C ASP A 126 -2.03 -1.06 -11.04
N ARG A 127 -1.76 -2.29 -11.50
CA ARG A 127 -2.48 -2.90 -12.62
C ARG A 127 -3.96 -3.08 -12.30
N ILE A 128 -4.29 -3.61 -11.11
CA ILE A 128 -5.68 -3.76 -10.65
C ILE A 128 -6.36 -2.38 -10.64
N ASN A 129 -5.72 -1.38 -10.04
CA ASN A 129 -6.26 -0.01 -9.98
C ASN A 129 -6.49 0.58 -11.38
N LYS A 130 -5.58 0.37 -12.34
CA LYS A 130 -5.75 0.81 -13.74
C LYS A 130 -6.96 0.15 -14.40
N ILE A 131 -7.13 -1.17 -14.21
CA ILE A 131 -8.30 -1.91 -14.72
C ILE A 131 -9.58 -1.34 -14.12
N TRP A 132 -9.61 -1.17 -12.80
CA TRP A 132 -10.77 -0.66 -12.07
C TRP A 132 -11.13 0.77 -12.49
N LYS A 133 -10.14 1.67 -12.62
CA LYS A 133 -10.36 3.03 -13.13
C LYS A 133 -10.96 3.03 -14.53
N LYS A 134 -10.48 2.15 -15.43
CA LYS A 134 -11.03 2.01 -16.79
C LYS A 134 -12.48 1.52 -16.77
N GLN A 135 -12.77 0.47 -15.99
CA GLN A 135 -14.13 -0.06 -15.85
C GLN A 135 -15.07 0.98 -15.24
N TRP A 136 -14.61 1.70 -14.21
CA TRP A 136 -15.38 2.77 -13.57
C TRP A 136 -15.75 3.86 -14.56
N LYS A 137 -14.78 4.36 -15.32
CA LYS A 137 -15.01 5.41 -16.32
C LYS A 137 -16.05 4.98 -17.35
N ASN A 138 -15.96 3.73 -17.83
CA ASN A 138 -16.94 3.17 -18.75
C ASN A 138 -18.36 3.16 -18.13
N ILE A 139 -18.52 2.57 -16.94
CA ILE A 139 -19.81 2.51 -16.24
C ILE A 139 -20.36 3.92 -15.98
N SER A 140 -19.51 4.84 -15.53
CA SER A 140 -19.92 6.20 -15.21
C SER A 140 -20.42 6.99 -16.42
N SER A 141 -19.88 6.71 -17.61
CA SER A 141 -20.31 7.36 -18.85
C SER A 141 -21.67 6.88 -19.37
N ILE A 142 -22.08 5.65 -19.02
CA ILE A 142 -23.31 5.04 -19.51
C ILE A 142 -24.44 5.14 -18.47
N SER A 143 -24.09 5.12 -17.19
CA SER A 143 -25.07 5.07 -16.11
C SER A 143 -25.78 6.40 -15.92
N LYS A 144 -27.12 6.34 -15.85
CA LYS A 144 -27.97 7.49 -15.49
C LYS A 144 -28.10 7.69 -13.97
N ASN A 145 -27.42 6.87 -13.17
CA ASN A 145 -27.53 6.92 -11.72
C ASN A 145 -26.77 8.15 -11.18
N LEU A 146 -27.43 8.92 -10.31
CA LEU A 146 -26.88 10.13 -9.68
C LEU A 146 -25.50 9.88 -9.04
N TYR A 147 -25.29 8.69 -8.47
CA TYR A 147 -24.01 8.33 -7.86
C TYR A 147 -22.84 8.41 -8.85
N PHE A 148 -23.01 7.92 -10.08
CA PHE A 148 -21.96 7.97 -11.09
C PHE A 148 -21.80 9.36 -11.72
N SER A 149 -22.85 10.19 -11.74
CA SER A 149 -22.70 11.60 -12.16
C SER A 149 -21.92 12.43 -11.14
N LEU A 150 -22.03 12.11 -9.85
CA LEU A 150 -21.26 12.77 -8.78
C LEU A 150 -19.82 12.23 -8.69
N HIS A 151 -19.60 10.98 -9.09
CA HIS A 151 -18.31 10.29 -9.02
C HIS A 151 -17.89 9.76 -10.40
N GLN A 152 -17.53 10.67 -11.32
CA GLN A 152 -17.06 10.30 -12.66
C GLN A 152 -15.70 9.58 -12.63
N GLU A 153 -14.86 9.92 -11.65
CA GLU A 153 -13.63 9.18 -11.36
C GLU A 153 -13.85 8.16 -10.25
N LEU A 154 -13.00 7.12 -10.24
CA LEU A 154 -13.04 6.10 -9.20
C LEU A 154 -12.85 6.79 -7.83
N PRO A 155 -13.85 6.75 -6.94
CA PRO A 155 -13.76 7.46 -5.67
C PRO A 155 -12.65 6.86 -4.81
N PRO A 156 -11.96 7.69 -4.00
CA PRO A 156 -10.95 7.18 -3.10
C PRO A 156 -11.57 6.21 -2.08
N PRO A 157 -10.77 5.29 -1.49
CA PRO A 157 -11.26 4.34 -0.50
C PRO A 157 -11.84 5.08 0.71
N LEU A 158 -13.17 5.11 0.83
CA LEU A 158 -13.98 5.58 1.98
C LEU A 158 -13.28 6.59 2.93
N GLU A 159 -12.65 7.64 2.39
CA GLU A 159 -11.88 8.60 3.20
C GLU A 159 -12.79 9.36 4.16
N TYR A 160 -14.07 9.55 3.80
CA TYR A 160 -15.06 10.22 4.64
C TYR A 160 -15.32 9.49 5.97
N ILE A 161 -15.10 8.17 6.04
CA ILE A 161 -15.27 7.42 7.29
C ILE A 161 -14.13 7.77 8.27
N PHE A 162 -12.94 8.06 7.76
CA PHE A 162 -11.79 8.46 8.57
C PHE A 162 -11.74 9.98 8.85
N LYS A 163 -12.52 10.78 8.13
CA LYS A 163 -12.65 12.24 8.37
C LYS A 163 -13.29 12.55 9.73
N TYR A 164 -14.20 11.70 10.15
CA TYR A 164 -14.74 11.73 11.50
C TYR A 164 -13.86 10.80 12.34
N ASN A 165 -13.32 11.27 13.47
CA ASN A 165 -12.52 10.48 14.41
C ASN A 165 -13.35 9.38 15.10
N LEU A 166 -14.02 8.54 14.30
CA LEU A 166 -14.89 7.46 14.73
C LEU A 166 -14.03 6.31 15.24
N LEU A 167 -14.54 5.64 16.28
CA LEU A 167 -13.89 4.43 16.75
C LEU A 167 -14.02 3.33 15.70
N LYS A 168 -13.03 2.44 15.65
CA LYS A 168 -13.04 1.28 14.73
C LYS A 168 -14.33 0.44 14.84
N GLN A 169 -14.91 0.38 16.03
CA GLN A 169 -16.18 -0.31 16.29
C GLN A 169 -17.34 0.38 15.56
N ASP A 170 -17.44 1.71 15.65
CA ASP A 170 -18.49 2.50 14.97
C ASP A 170 -18.37 2.38 13.45
N ILE A 171 -17.14 2.44 12.93
CA ILE A 171 -16.87 2.22 11.50
C ILE A 171 -17.36 0.83 11.07
N SER A 172 -17.06 -0.21 11.86
CA SER A 172 -17.51 -1.57 11.58
C SER A 172 -19.04 -1.66 11.58
N THR A 173 -19.70 -1.02 12.54
CA THR A 173 -21.16 -0.94 12.64
C THR A 173 -21.76 -0.26 11.41
N ILE A 174 -21.27 0.92 11.04
CA ILE A 174 -21.76 1.67 9.85
C ILE A 174 -21.60 0.84 8.56
N VAL A 175 -20.48 0.15 8.39
CA VAL A 175 -20.26 -0.71 7.23
C VAL A 175 -21.21 -1.92 7.24
N ARG A 176 -21.48 -2.51 8.40
CA ARG A 176 -22.44 -3.63 8.54
C ARG A 176 -23.88 -3.16 8.31
N LEU A 177 -24.24 -1.95 8.70
CA LEU A 177 -25.56 -1.37 8.44
C LEU A 177 -25.86 -1.26 6.95
N LYS A 178 -24.85 -1.20 6.08
CA LYS A 178 -25.05 -1.24 4.62
C LYS A 178 -25.39 -2.64 4.07
N LYS A 179 -25.55 -3.65 4.93
CA LYS A 179 -25.81 -5.06 4.57
C LYS A 179 -27.12 -5.56 5.19
N TYR A 180 -28.24 -4.99 4.74
CA TYR A 180 -29.58 -5.49 5.05
C TYR A 180 -30.15 -6.29 3.89
N GLU A 181 -31.12 -7.15 4.16
CA GLU A 181 -31.65 -8.17 3.24
C GLU A 181 -32.21 -7.55 1.97
N ALA A 182 -32.86 -6.38 2.02
CA ALA A 182 -33.32 -5.71 0.81
C ALA A 182 -32.15 -5.26 -0.10
N HIS A 183 -31.04 -4.80 0.48
CA HIS A 183 -29.83 -4.47 -0.29
C HIS A 183 -29.14 -5.73 -0.82
N LEU A 184 -29.03 -6.78 0.00
CA LEU A 184 -28.41 -8.05 -0.41
C LEU A 184 -29.20 -8.76 -1.52
N HIS A 185 -30.54 -8.69 -1.49
CA HIS A 185 -31.41 -9.22 -2.53
C HIS A 185 -31.19 -8.49 -3.86
N LYS A 186 -31.08 -7.15 -3.82
CA LYS A 186 -30.74 -6.34 -5.01
C LYS A 186 -29.38 -6.71 -5.61
N LEU A 187 -28.44 -7.18 -4.79
CA LEU A 187 -27.14 -7.69 -5.23
C LEU A 187 -27.17 -9.17 -5.66
N GLY A 188 -28.30 -9.85 -5.55
CA GLY A 188 -28.44 -11.28 -5.89
C GLY A 188 -27.76 -12.23 -4.90
N ILE A 189 -27.43 -11.78 -3.68
CA ILE A 189 -26.75 -12.59 -2.66
C ILE A 189 -27.75 -13.43 -1.85
N VAL A 190 -28.95 -12.91 -1.64
CA VAL A 190 -30.06 -13.60 -0.95
C VAL A 190 -31.27 -13.67 -1.86
N ASN A 191 -32.09 -14.70 -1.70
CA ASN A 191 -33.25 -14.96 -2.55
C ASN A 191 -34.51 -14.16 -2.18
N SER A 192 -34.50 -13.47 -1.03
CA SER A 192 -35.64 -12.68 -0.57
C SER A 192 -35.18 -11.44 0.19
N SER A 193 -35.88 -10.33 -0.05
CA SER A 193 -35.74 -9.07 0.68
C SER A 193 -36.69 -8.96 1.89
N VAL A 194 -37.50 -9.99 2.14
CA VAL A 194 -38.59 -9.94 3.13
C VAL A 194 -38.07 -10.16 4.55
N CYS A 195 -38.64 -9.46 5.50
CA CYS A 195 -38.33 -9.58 6.92
C CYS A 195 -39.01 -10.82 7.53
N PHE A 196 -38.30 -11.47 8.45
CA PHE A 196 -38.85 -12.61 9.21
C PHE A 196 -39.83 -12.21 10.31
N CYS A 197 -39.98 -10.91 10.61
CA CYS A 197 -40.85 -10.47 11.71
C CYS A 197 -42.34 -10.58 11.37
N ASP A 198 -42.69 -10.51 10.09
CA ASP A 198 -44.06 -10.54 9.60
C ASP A 198 -44.21 -11.25 8.24
N ASN A 199 -43.12 -11.77 7.67
CA ASN A 199 -43.07 -12.46 6.37
C ASN A 199 -43.71 -11.66 5.21
N GLY A 200 -43.79 -10.33 5.33
CA GLY A 200 -44.41 -9.48 4.31
C GLY A 200 -43.67 -8.17 4.07
N SER A 201 -43.08 -7.57 5.12
CA SER A 201 -42.40 -6.29 5.01
C SER A 201 -41.02 -6.44 4.36
N ILE A 202 -40.62 -5.45 3.56
CA ILE A 202 -39.27 -5.36 3.02
C ILE A 202 -38.32 -5.01 4.17
N ARG A 203 -37.27 -5.81 4.37
CA ARG A 203 -36.27 -5.57 5.41
C ARG A 203 -35.23 -4.56 4.94
N ASP A 204 -35.65 -3.31 4.85
CA ASP A 204 -34.79 -2.15 4.64
C ASP A 204 -34.38 -1.48 5.97
N LEU A 205 -33.61 -0.39 5.90
CA LEU A 205 -33.15 0.32 7.10
C LEU A 205 -34.29 0.94 7.90
N ASN A 206 -35.32 1.48 7.23
CA ASN A 206 -36.44 2.10 7.93
C ASN A 206 -37.20 1.05 8.73
N HIS A 207 -37.47 -0.10 8.09
CA HIS A 207 -38.10 -1.22 8.76
C HIS A 207 -37.25 -1.69 9.95
N ILE A 208 -35.94 -1.91 9.75
CA ILE A 208 -35.02 -2.38 10.82
C ILE A 208 -34.98 -1.42 12.02
N PHE A 209 -34.98 -0.10 11.79
CA PHE A 209 -34.79 0.91 12.83
C PHE A 209 -36.08 1.41 13.49
N PHE A 210 -37.24 1.30 12.82
CA PHE A 210 -38.46 1.96 13.28
C PHE A 210 -39.69 1.04 13.38
N GLU A 211 -39.71 -0.09 12.67
CA GLU A 211 -40.94 -0.87 12.51
C GLU A 211 -40.79 -2.37 12.87
N CYS A 212 -39.57 -2.89 12.83
CA CYS A 212 -39.31 -4.32 12.92
C CYS A 212 -39.61 -4.86 14.32
N LYS A 213 -40.61 -5.74 14.44
CA LYS A 213 -41.02 -6.35 15.72
C LYS A 213 -39.91 -7.14 16.40
N ILE A 214 -38.97 -7.71 15.64
CA ILE A 214 -37.80 -8.40 16.21
C ILE A 214 -36.92 -7.42 17.01
N ASN A 215 -36.87 -6.16 16.59
CA ASN A 215 -36.05 -5.13 17.20
C ASN A 215 -36.84 -4.20 18.14
N GLU A 216 -38.12 -4.49 18.41
CA GLU A 216 -39.05 -3.59 19.11
C GLU A 216 -38.47 -3.00 20.41
N ARG A 217 -37.80 -3.82 21.22
CA ARG A 217 -37.12 -3.36 22.44
C ARG A 217 -36.10 -2.24 22.17
N TYR A 218 -35.26 -2.41 21.15
CA TYR A 218 -34.21 -1.46 20.79
C TYR A 218 -34.81 -0.21 20.13
N ILE A 219 -35.86 -0.38 19.35
CA ILE A 219 -36.60 0.72 18.71
C ILE A 219 -37.22 1.62 19.79
N ASN A 220 -37.90 1.03 20.78
CA ASN A 220 -38.46 1.77 21.91
C ASN A 220 -37.38 2.49 22.73
N GLN A 221 -36.23 1.85 22.93
CA GLN A 221 -35.08 2.48 23.59
C GLN A 221 -34.51 3.66 22.77
N LEU A 222 -34.45 3.53 21.44
CA LEU A 222 -34.05 4.61 20.54
C LEU A 222 -35.02 5.79 20.65
N TYR A 223 -36.33 5.55 20.53
CA TYR A 223 -37.35 6.59 20.67
C TYR A 223 -37.30 7.29 22.03
N TYR A 224 -37.14 6.52 23.11
CA TYR A 224 -36.96 7.08 24.44
C TYR A 224 -35.74 8.01 24.49
N ASN A 225 -34.57 7.54 24.03
CA ASN A 225 -33.35 8.36 24.03
C ASN A 225 -33.48 9.62 23.16
N PHE A 226 -34.15 9.54 22.01
CA PHE A 226 -34.40 10.71 21.16
C PHE A 226 -35.30 11.73 21.84
N THR A 227 -36.36 11.28 22.51
CA THR A 227 -37.33 12.17 23.17
C THR A 227 -36.81 12.75 24.48
N THR A 228 -35.88 12.07 25.17
CA THR A 228 -35.28 12.57 26.42
C THR A 228 -34.01 13.39 26.20
N ASN A 229 -33.30 13.25 25.08
CA ASN A 229 -32.09 14.04 24.80
C ASN A 229 -32.37 15.34 24.04
N THR A 230 -33.54 15.52 23.42
CA THR A 230 -33.90 16.77 22.71
C THR A 230 -34.12 17.96 23.64
N SER A 231 -34.28 17.75 24.95
CA SER A 231 -34.27 18.81 25.97
C SER A 231 -32.87 19.41 26.22
N SER A 232 -31.81 18.89 25.59
CA SER A 232 -30.43 19.41 25.71
C SER A 232 -29.86 20.06 24.44
N PHE A 233 -30.63 20.11 23.34
CA PHE A 233 -30.21 20.77 22.08
C PHE A 233 -30.86 22.14 21.86
N SER A 234 -31.64 22.65 22.82
CA SER A 234 -32.09 24.05 22.84
C SER A 234 -31.12 24.91 23.66
N ASN A 235 -30.06 25.40 22.98
CA ASN A 235 -29.39 26.69 23.20
C ASN A 235 -28.36 26.95 22.10
#